data_AF-A0A9E8NI04-F1
#
_entry.id   AF-A0A9E8NI04-F1
#
_cell.length_a   1.000
_cell.length_b   1.000
_cell.length_c   1.000
_cell.angle_alpha   90.00
_cell.angle_beta   90.00
_cell.angle_gamma   90.00
#
_symmetry.space_group_name_H-M   'P 1'
#
loop_
_entity.id
_entity.type
_entity.pdbx_description
1 polymer ?
#
loop_
_entity_poly.entity_id
_entity_poly.type
_entity_poly.pdbx_seq_one_letter_code
_entity_poly.pdbx_strand_id
1 'polypeptide(L)'
;MEELHARVSEYGGLSIKERLLIRFIKSRNIVGKNWRGVLASRDPFFNTKLGGDYLTSVAQAVSDSSRGNVDRIERVTIALEKAAGIPFTPIV
;
A
#
# COMPACT_ATOMS: atom_id res chain seq x y z
N MET A 1 11.11 -19.58 10.91
CA MET A 1 12.49 -19.30 10.43
C MET A 1 12.57 -19.26 8.91
N GLU A 2 12.04 -20.25 8.18
CA GLU A 2 12.00 -20.22 6.70
C GLU A 2 11.27 -19.00 6.12
N GLU A 3 10.12 -18.63 6.69
CA GLU A 3 9.35 -17.46 6.22
C GLU A 3 10.08 -16.14 6.43
N LEU A 4 10.90 -16.03 7.49
CA LEU A 4 11.70 -14.84 7.75
C LEU A 4 12.86 -14.72 6.76
N HIS A 5 13.57 -15.83 6.49
CA HIS A 5 14.64 -15.86 5.49
C HIS A 5 14.14 -15.60 4.07
N ALA A 6 12.98 -16.14 3.69
CA ALA A 6 12.36 -15.85 2.40
C ALA A 6 12.08 -14.34 2.23
N ARG A 7 11.62 -13.67 3.30
CA ARG A 7 11.32 -12.23 3.27
C ARG A 7 12.56 -11.34 3.31
N VAL A 8 13.61 -11.76 4.03
CA VAL A 8 14.93 -11.10 3.94
C VAL A 8 15.51 -11.26 2.54
N SER A 9 15.26 -12.38 1.86
CA SER A 9 15.66 -12.54 0.45
C SER A 9 14.80 -11.71 -0.51
N GLU A 10 13.50 -11.57 -0.25
CA GLU A 10 12.57 -10.81 -1.11
C GLU A 10 12.73 -9.29 -0.95
N TYR A 11 13.03 -8.83 0.26
CA TYR A 11 13.09 -7.41 0.61
C TYR A 11 14.46 -6.94 1.11
N GLY A 12 15.49 -7.79 1.08
CA GLY A 12 16.84 -7.47 1.53
C GLY A 12 17.41 -6.29 0.75
N GLY A 13 17.73 -5.20 1.45
CA GLY A 13 18.25 -3.97 0.84
C GLY A 13 17.18 -2.94 0.46
N LEU A 14 15.88 -3.25 0.59
CA LEU A 14 14.80 -2.30 0.35
C LEU A 14 14.45 -1.52 1.62
N SER A 15 14.24 -0.22 1.48
CA SER A 15 13.68 0.65 2.53
C SER A 15 12.23 0.26 2.85
N ILE A 16 11.76 0.58 4.06
CA ILE A 16 10.36 0.36 4.48
C ILE A 16 9.37 0.90 3.43
N LYS A 17 9.68 2.05 2.85
CA LYS A 17 8.87 2.70 1.83
C LYS A 17 8.77 1.87 0.55
N GLU A 18 9.87 1.31 0.07
CA GLU A 18 9.88 0.45 -1.11
C GLU A 18 9.11 -0.84 -0.86
N ARG A 19 9.29 -1.45 0.32
CA ARG A 19 8.52 -2.63 0.74
C ARG A 19 7.02 -2.36 0.73
N LEU A 20 6.62 -1.19 1.26
CA LEU A 20 5.24 -0.72 1.25
C LEU A 20 4.70 -0.51 -0.16
N LEU A 21 5.47 0.11 -1.06
CA LEU A 21 5.05 0.34 -2.44
C LEU A 21 4.88 -0.96 -3.23
N ILE A 22 5.75 -1.96 -3.00
CA ILE A 22 5.60 -3.30 -3.60
C ILE A 22 4.28 -3.93 -3.17
N ARG A 23 3.98 -3.90 -1.87
CA ARG A 23 2.72 -4.42 -1.31
C ARG A 23 1.51 -3.66 -1.85
N PHE A 24 1.59 -2.34 -1.95
CA PHE A 24 0.56 -1.52 -2.57
C PHE A 24 0.30 -1.95 -4.02
N ILE A 25 1.35 -2.09 -4.84
CA ILE A 25 1.23 -2.49 -6.25
C ILE A 25 0.59 -3.87 -6.36
N LYS A 26 1.03 -4.85 -5.55
CA LYS A 26 0.46 -6.20 -5.51
C LYS A 26 -1.04 -6.15 -5.20
N SER A 27 -1.42 -5.44 -4.15
CA SER A 27 -2.82 -5.31 -3.73
C SER A 27 -3.66 -4.56 -4.76
N ARG A 28 -3.11 -3.50 -5.36
CA ARG A 28 -3.74 -2.72 -6.43
C ARG A 28 -4.02 -3.58 -7.65
N ASN A 29 -3.11 -4.49 -8.01
CA ASN A 29 -3.30 -5.37 -9.16
C ASN A 29 -4.45 -6.37 -8.94
N ILE A 30 -4.69 -6.79 -7.70
CA ILE A 30 -5.82 -7.66 -7.34
C ILE A 30 -7.15 -6.88 -7.35
N VAL A 31 -7.18 -5.70 -6.72
CA VAL A 31 -8.40 -4.86 -6.65
C VAL A 31 -8.77 -4.25 -8.01
N GLY A 32 -7.77 -3.98 -8.85
CA GLY A 32 -7.93 -3.47 -10.21
C GLY A 32 -7.88 -1.93 -10.31
N LYS A 33 -8.12 -1.43 -11.53
CA LYS A 33 -7.92 -0.01 -11.88
C LYS A 33 -8.81 0.95 -11.08
N ASN A 34 -9.97 0.50 -10.60
CA ASN A 34 -10.90 1.29 -9.79
C ASN A 34 -10.61 1.26 -8.27
N TRP A 35 -9.40 0.90 -7.86
CA TRP A 35 -9.04 0.77 -6.44
C TRP A 35 -9.38 2.01 -5.59
N ARG A 36 -9.28 3.23 -6.15
CA ARG A 36 -9.64 4.46 -5.43
C ARG A 36 -11.13 4.50 -5.07
N GLY A 37 -11.99 4.16 -6.02
CA GLY A 37 -13.44 4.08 -5.80
C GLY A 37 -13.80 2.97 -4.80
N VAL A 38 -13.10 1.83 -4.87
CA VAL A 38 -13.28 0.73 -3.90
C VAL A 38 -12.88 1.15 -2.49
N LEU A 39 -11.79 1.90 -2.32
CA LEU A 39 -11.38 2.40 -1.01
C LEU A 39 -12.37 3.44 -0.48
N ALA A 40 -12.82 4.37 -1.32
CA ALA A 40 -13.79 5.40 -0.94
C ALA A 40 -15.16 4.81 -0.53
N SER A 41 -15.57 3.68 -1.11
CA SER A 41 -16.82 3.01 -0.73
C SER A 41 -16.72 2.14 0.52
N ARG A 42 -15.50 1.67 0.87
CA ARG A 42 -15.27 0.78 2.02
C ARG A 42 -14.84 1.50 3.29
N ASP A 43 -14.13 2.61 3.19
CA ASP A 43 -13.66 3.39 4.33
C ASP A 43 -14.01 4.88 4.11
N PRO A 44 -14.92 5.45 4.94
CA PRO A 44 -15.36 6.84 4.83
C PRO A 44 -14.22 7.85 4.86
N PHE A 45 -13.07 7.52 5.48
CA PHE A 45 -11.90 8.38 5.46
C PHE A 45 -11.45 8.72 4.04
N PHE A 46 -11.45 7.74 3.14
CA PHE A 46 -11.02 7.94 1.74
C PHE A 46 -12.03 8.71 0.89
N ASN A 47 -13.25 8.92 1.39
CA ASN A 47 -14.24 9.80 0.77
C ASN A 47 -14.13 11.26 1.25
N THR A 48 -13.18 11.57 2.14
CA THR A 48 -12.87 12.95 2.55
C THR A 48 -11.82 13.58 1.63
N LYS A 49 -11.71 14.92 1.64
CA LYS A 49 -10.63 15.63 0.95
C LYS A 49 -9.24 15.12 1.35
N LEU A 50 -9.01 14.97 2.66
CA LEU A 50 -7.73 14.47 3.19
C LEU A 50 -7.44 13.04 2.74
N GLY A 51 -8.46 12.19 2.70
CA GLY A 51 -8.35 10.84 2.16
C GLY A 51 -7.98 10.84 0.67
N GLY A 52 -8.62 11.70 -0.12
CA GLY A 52 -8.28 11.92 -1.53
C GLY A 52 -6.82 12.35 -1.73
N ASP A 53 -6.30 13.21 -0.86
CA ASP A 53 -4.89 13.63 -0.87
C ASP A 53 -3.95 12.45 -0.57
N TYR A 54 -4.33 11.54 0.33
CA TYR A 54 -3.57 10.32 0.60
C TYR A 54 -3.54 9.41 -0.64
N LEU A 55 -4.69 9.15 -1.27
CA LEU A 55 -4.78 8.33 -2.48
C LEU A 55 -3.93 8.90 -3.63
N THR A 56 -3.92 10.23 -3.77
CA THR A 56 -3.11 10.93 -4.79
C THR A 56 -1.63 10.83 -4.47
N SER A 57 -1.25 11.08 -3.22
CA SER A 57 0.13 11.01 -2.75
C SER A 57 0.74 9.62 -2.96
N VAL A 58 0.00 8.55 -2.64
CA VAL A 58 0.46 7.17 -2.84
C VAL A 58 0.56 6.83 -4.32
N ALA A 59 -0.37 7.28 -5.15
CA ALA A 59 -0.28 7.07 -6.59
C ALA A 59 0.94 7.73 -7.22
N GLN A 60 1.32 8.92 -6.76
CA GLN A 60 2.55 9.59 -7.19
C GLN A 60 3.80 8.86 -6.70
N ALA A 61 3.76 8.33 -5.47
CA ALA A 61 4.87 7.57 -4.88
C ALA A 61 5.22 6.29 -5.64
N VAL A 62 4.27 5.70 -6.38
CA VAL A 62 4.53 4.55 -7.26
C VAL A 62 5.38 4.92 -8.46
N SER A 63 5.21 6.14 -9.00
CA SER A 63 6.01 6.63 -10.14
C SER A 63 7.34 7.23 -9.72
N ASP A 64 7.40 7.76 -8.50
CA ASP A 64 8.59 8.42 -7.94
C ASP A 64 8.65 8.10 -6.44
N SER A 65 9.52 7.14 -6.08
CA SER A 65 9.68 6.66 -4.72
C SER A 65 10.25 7.71 -3.76
N SER A 66 10.72 8.87 -4.24
CA SER A 66 11.05 10.00 -3.37
C SER A 66 9.79 10.69 -2.82
N ARG A 67 8.65 10.57 -3.51
CA ARG A 67 7.38 11.22 -3.15
C ARG A 67 6.53 10.35 -2.23
N GLY A 68 5.61 10.98 -1.51
CA GLY A 68 4.71 10.31 -0.59
C GLY A 68 5.35 9.98 0.76
N ASN A 69 4.57 10.21 1.81
CA ASN A 69 4.98 9.92 3.19
C ASN A 69 4.66 8.44 3.53
N VAL A 70 5.53 7.81 4.32
CA VAL A 70 5.44 6.39 4.70
C VAL A 70 4.11 6.05 5.35
N ASP A 71 3.63 6.87 6.29
CA ASP A 71 2.35 6.66 7.00
C ASP A 71 1.15 6.69 6.05
N ARG A 72 1.19 7.57 5.04
CA ARG A 72 0.14 7.64 4.01
C ARG A 72 0.15 6.39 3.14
N ILE A 73 1.33 5.93 2.74
CA ILE A 73 1.49 4.70 1.94
C ILE A 73 1.03 3.50 2.75
N GLU A 74 1.43 3.38 4.00
CA GLU A 74 1.00 2.31 4.90
C GLU A 74 -0.52 2.27 5.03
N ARG A 75 -1.16 3.39 5.39
CA ARG A 75 -2.61 3.42 5.59
C ARG A 75 -3.38 2.99 4.34
N VAL A 76 -2.98 3.50 3.17
CA VAL A 76 -3.61 3.13 1.89
C VAL A 76 -3.33 1.66 1.56
N THR A 77 -2.11 1.19 1.78
CA THR A 77 -1.72 -0.21 1.51
C THR A 77 -2.53 -1.18 2.36
N ILE A 78 -2.63 -0.95 3.67
CA ILE A 78 -3.41 -1.80 4.57
C ILE A 78 -4.89 -1.82 4.16
N ALA A 79 -5.46 -0.66 3.84
CA ALA A 79 -6.85 -0.59 3.39
C ALA A 79 -7.06 -1.36 2.08
N LEU A 80 -6.08 -1.31 1.18
CA LEU A 80 -6.14 -1.99 -0.11
C LEU A 80 -5.91 -3.50 0.00
N GLU A 81 -5.04 -3.95 0.90
CA GLU A 81 -4.86 -5.37 1.22
C GLU A 81 -6.12 -5.99 1.80
N LYS A 82 -6.77 -5.28 2.73
CA LYS A 82 -8.10 -5.67 3.22
C LYS A 82 -9.12 -5.73 2.08
N ALA A 83 -9.05 -4.79 1.14
CA ALA A 83 -9.93 -4.82 -0.03
C ALA A 83 -9.65 -6.01 -0.97
N ALA A 84 -8.39 -6.41 -1.09
CA ALA A 84 -7.90 -7.54 -1.87
C ALA A 84 -8.06 -8.91 -1.19
N GLY A 85 -8.43 -8.95 0.09
CA GLY A 85 -8.48 -10.19 0.88
C GLY A 85 -7.10 -10.74 1.24
N ILE A 86 -6.05 -9.92 1.20
CA ILE A 86 -4.69 -10.32 1.61
C ILE A 86 -4.61 -10.25 3.15
N PRO A 87 -4.18 -11.33 3.84
CA PRO A 87 -3.98 -11.30 5.28
C PRO A 87 -2.92 -10.26 5.68
N PHE A 88 -3.19 -9.54 6.78
CA PHE A 88 -2.26 -8.53 7.27
C PHE A 88 -0.98 -9.16 7.81
N THR A 89 0.14 -8.85 7.17
CA THR A 89 1.46 -9.26 7.65
C THR A 89 2.25 -8.02 8.08
N PRO A 90 2.94 -8.03 9.24
CA PRO A 90 3.80 -6.92 9.67
C PRO A 90 4.91 -6.61 8.65
N ILE A 91 5.25 -5.32 8.52
CA ILE A 91 6.43 -4.85 7.78
C ILE A 91 7.56 -4.70 8.80
N VAL A 92 8.28 -5.79 9.01
CA VAL A 92 9.54 -5.80 9.75
C VAL A 92 10.70 -5.43 8.82
#